data_AF-A0A067N3W7-F1
#
_entry.id   AF-A0A067N3W7-F1
#
_cell.length_a   1.000
_cell.length_b   1.000
_cell.length_c   1.000
_cell.angle_alpha   90.00
_cell.angle_beta   90.00
_cell.angle_gamma   90.00
#
_symmetry.space_group_name_H-M   'P 1'
#
loop_
_entity.id
_entity.type
_entity.pdbx_description
1 polymer ?
#
loop_
_entity_poly.entity_id
_entity_poly.type
_entity_poly.pdbx_seq_one_letter_code
_entity_poly.pdbx_strand_id
1 'polypeptide(L)'
;IPNSGKWVSEVIFEIPLSAQGDAAEREGFPGLIIFERTPLDDITDDIERKYRILDDCSRLRDIIKSLPQEHHFVPSLLVLSWLEAGRPDTAASE
;
A
#
# COMPACT_ATOMS: atom_id res chain seq x y z
N ILE A 1 -9.11 16.26 -6.40
CA ILE A 1 -8.69 15.62 -5.12
C ILE A 1 -9.94 15.00 -4.51
N PRO A 2 -9.94 13.73 -4.07
CA PRO A 2 -11.12 13.12 -3.46
C PRO A 2 -11.55 13.90 -2.21
N ASN A 3 -12.85 14.15 -2.04
CA ASN A 3 -13.37 14.84 -0.86
C ASN A 3 -13.43 13.96 0.40
N SER A 4 -13.00 12.71 0.30
CA SER A 4 -13.06 11.70 1.37
C SER A 4 -11.88 11.72 2.33
N GLY A 5 -10.86 12.55 2.11
CA GLY A 5 -9.61 12.46 2.85
C GLY A 5 -8.63 13.60 2.61
N LYS A 6 -7.38 13.42 3.08
CA LYS A 6 -6.28 14.39 2.96
C LYS A 6 -4.98 13.71 2.53
N TRP A 7 -4.11 14.44 1.85
CA TRP A 7 -2.74 13.98 1.58
C TRP A 7 -1.87 14.21 2.81
N VAL A 8 -1.21 13.16 3.29
CA VAL A 8 -0.24 13.22 4.40
C VAL A 8 1.18 13.36 3.84
N SER A 9 1.42 12.81 2.65
CA SER A 9 2.65 12.96 1.87
C SER A 9 2.34 12.89 0.37
N GLU A 10 3.35 12.97 -0.50
CA GLU A 10 3.19 12.81 -1.95
C GLU A 10 2.66 11.44 -2.36
N VAL A 11 2.77 10.43 -1.48
CA VAL A 11 2.44 9.03 -1.79
C VAL A 11 1.42 8.41 -0.83
N ILE A 12 0.93 9.17 0.16
CA ILE A 12 -0.02 8.68 1.17
C ILE A 12 -1.25 9.58 1.22
N PHE A 13 -2.40 8.98 0.93
CA PHE A 13 -3.72 9.60 1.10
C PHE A 13 -4.45 8.94 2.27
N GLU A 14 -4.87 9.74 3.23
CA GLU A 14 -5.54 9.30 4.46
C GLU A 14 -7.04 9.54 4.38
N ILE A 15 -7.82 8.54 4.78
CA ILE A 15 -9.30 8.58 4.83
C ILE A 15 -9.73 8.29 6.28
N PRO A 16 -10.35 9.24 6.99
CA PRO A 16 -10.84 9.01 8.34
C PRO A 16 -12.06 8.08 8.34
N LEU A 17 -12.16 7.23 9.38
CA LEU A 17 -13.30 6.31 9.55
C LEU A 17 -14.59 7.03 9.99
N SER A 18 -14.49 8.18 10.65
CA SER A 18 -15.65 9.01 11.02
C SER A 18 -15.45 10.47 10.64
N ALA A 19 -16.47 11.06 10.01
CA ALA A 19 -16.50 12.47 9.62
C ALA A 19 -16.77 13.44 10.79
N GLN A 20 -16.99 12.92 12.01
CA GLN A 20 -17.40 13.68 13.19
C GLN A 20 -16.51 13.36 14.39
N GLY A 21 -15.97 14.42 15.01
CA GLY A 21 -15.25 14.40 16.30
C GLY A 21 -13.73 14.57 16.19
N ASP A 22 -13.09 14.90 17.32
CA ASP A 22 -11.66 15.23 17.60
C ASP A 22 -10.57 14.32 16.99
N ALA A 23 -10.94 13.32 16.18
CA ALA A 23 -10.01 12.47 15.44
C ALA A 23 -9.26 13.23 14.31
N ALA A 24 -9.74 14.41 13.91
CA ALA A 24 -9.08 15.24 12.91
C ALA A 24 -7.70 15.79 13.38
N GLU A 25 -7.47 15.86 14.69
CA GLU A 25 -6.24 16.38 15.30
C GLU A 25 -5.33 15.30 15.92
N ARG A 26 -5.78 14.04 15.96
CA ARG A 26 -4.97 12.94 16.49
C ARG A 26 -4.06 12.37 15.41
N GLU A 27 -2.87 11.94 15.80
CA GLU A 27 -1.98 11.14 14.97
C GLU A 27 -2.79 9.96 14.41
N GLY A 28 -2.83 9.80 13.08
CA GLY A 28 -3.66 8.79 12.44
C GLY A 28 -3.13 7.40 12.77
N PHE A 29 -3.98 6.55 13.35
CA PHE A 29 -3.69 5.12 13.55
C PHE A 29 -4.38 4.34 12.42
N PRO A 30 -3.69 3.97 11.34
CA PRO A 30 -4.33 3.30 10.22
C PRO A 30 -4.78 1.90 10.63
N GLY A 31 -6.10 1.66 10.56
CA GLY A 31 -6.66 0.30 10.70
C GLY A 31 -6.53 -0.53 9.42
N LEU A 32 -6.44 0.11 8.25
CA LEU A 32 -6.32 -0.53 6.95
C LEU A 32 -5.28 0.20 6.09
N ILE A 33 -4.34 -0.55 5.56
CA ILE A 33 -3.34 -0.10 4.60
C ILE A 33 -3.69 -0.73 3.24
N ILE A 34 -3.92 0.12 2.24
CA ILE A 34 -4.14 -0.31 0.86
C ILE A 34 -2.83 -0.08 0.12
N PHE A 35 -2.18 -1.16 -0.32
CA PHE A 35 -0.91 -1.11 -1.03
C PHE A 35 -1.08 -1.64 -2.44
N GLU A 36 -0.92 -0.76 -3.41
CA GLU A 36 -0.96 -1.11 -4.83
C GLU A 36 0.46 -1.41 -5.32
N ARG A 37 0.65 -2.60 -5.90
CA ARG A 37 1.92 -3.00 -6.53
C ARG A 37 2.07 -2.35 -7.90
N THR A 38 3.29 -2.07 -8.28
CA THR A 38 3.62 -1.60 -9.62
C THR A 38 3.30 -2.71 -10.64
N PRO A 39 2.56 -2.43 -11.73
CA PRO A 39 2.35 -3.39 -12.83
C PRO A 39 3.67 -3.91 -13.39
N LEU A 40 3.69 -5.17 -13.87
CA LEU A 40 4.90 -5.81 -14.42
C LEU A 40 4.75 -6.21 -15.90
N ASP A 41 3.59 -5.96 -16.51
CA ASP A 41 3.17 -6.46 -17.83
C ASP A 41 4.04 -5.96 -18.99
N ASP A 42 4.68 -4.80 -18.82
CA ASP A 42 5.53 -4.15 -19.81
C ASP A 42 7.01 -4.56 -19.70
N ILE A 43 7.37 -5.40 -18.72
CA ILE A 43 8.76 -5.71 -18.40
C ILE A 43 9.12 -7.11 -18.89
N THR A 44 9.96 -7.17 -19.92
CA THR A 44 10.48 -8.43 -20.47
C THR A 44 11.81 -8.85 -19.85
N ASP A 45 12.53 -7.93 -19.19
CA ASP A 45 13.80 -8.22 -18.53
C ASP A 45 13.58 -8.71 -17.09
N ASP A 46 14.10 -9.90 -16.78
CA ASP A 46 13.99 -10.51 -15.46
C ASP A 46 14.71 -9.69 -14.38
N ILE A 47 15.77 -8.96 -14.73
CA ILE A 47 16.51 -8.13 -13.78
C ILE A 47 15.66 -6.90 -13.41
N GLU A 48 15.18 -6.16 -14.41
CA GLU A 48 14.27 -5.02 -14.21
C GLU A 48 13.03 -5.41 -13.40
N ARG A 49 12.42 -6.56 -13.72
CA ARG A 49 11.26 -7.09 -13.00
C ARG A 49 11.57 -7.31 -11.51
N LYS A 50 12.72 -7.90 -11.19
CA LYS A 50 13.17 -8.08 -9.80
C LYS A 50 13.40 -6.74 -9.11
N TYR A 51 13.96 -5.76 -9.80
CA TYR A 51 14.15 -4.42 -9.24
C TYR A 51 12.82 -3.73 -8.91
N ARG A 52 11.79 -3.86 -9.75
CA ARG A 52 10.45 -3.35 -9.44
C ARG A 52 9.84 -3.98 -8.20
N ILE A 53 9.95 -5.30 -8.08
CA ILE A 53 9.48 -6.02 -6.89
C ILE A 53 10.23 -5.52 -5.65
N LEU A 54 11.55 -5.31 -5.74
CA LEU A 54 12.35 -4.79 -4.63
C LEU A 54 11.98 -3.35 -4.26
N ASP A 55 11.64 -2.52 -5.24
CA ASP A 55 11.18 -1.15 -5.02
C ASP A 55 9.85 -1.11 -4.27
N ASP A 56 8.87 -1.92 -4.70
CA ASP A 56 7.60 -2.09 -3.99
C ASP A 56 7.82 -2.61 -2.56
N CYS A 57 8.71 -3.59 -2.37
CA CYS A 57 9.09 -4.07 -1.03
C CYS A 57 9.72 -2.97 -0.17
N SER A 58 10.51 -2.06 -0.77
CA SER A 58 11.07 -0.93 -0.05
C SER A 58 10.00 0.07 0.35
N ARG A 59 9.13 0.46 -0.58
CA ARG A 59 7.98 1.34 -0.32
C ARG A 59 7.11 0.81 0.82
N LEU A 60 6.75 -0.48 0.78
CA LEU A 60 5.94 -1.08 1.84
C LEU A 60 6.66 -1.01 3.19
N ARG A 61 7.95 -1.36 3.23
CA ARG A 61 8.76 -1.27 4.45
C ARG A 61 8.82 0.15 5.00
N ASP A 62 8.93 1.15 4.15
CA ASP A 62 8.99 2.55 4.57
C ASP A 62 7.64 3.02 5.11
N ILE A 63 6.53 2.58 4.52
CA ILE A 63 5.18 2.79 5.07
C ILE A 63 5.06 2.17 6.47
N ILE A 64 5.45 0.90 6.62
CA ILE A 64 5.37 0.21 7.93
C ILE A 64 6.23 0.92 8.99
N LYS A 65 7.41 1.43 8.62
CA LYS A 65 8.27 2.20 9.53
C LYS A 65 7.72 3.58 9.90
N SER A 66 6.88 4.17 9.05
CA SER A 66 6.22 5.44 9.32
C SER A 66 5.02 5.32 10.26
N LEU A 67 4.58 4.10 10.57
CA LEU A 67 3.46 3.90 11.50
C LEU A 67 3.87 4.32 12.92
N PRO A 68 2.96 4.96 13.67
CA PRO A 68 3.20 5.29 15.07
C PRO A 68 3.47 4.01 15.87
N GLN A 69 4.38 4.06 16.85
CA GLN A 69 4.68 2.90 17.71
C GLN A 69 3.50 2.48 18.58
N GLU A 70 2.66 3.45 18.96
CA GLU A 70 1.41 3.20 19.63
C GLU A 70 0.35 2.87 18.57
N HIS A 71 -0.42 1.81 18.81
CA HIS A 71 -1.45 1.37 17.89
C HIS A 71 -2.77 1.23 18.64
N HIS A 72 -3.77 2.02 18.25
CA HIS A 72 -5.15 1.82 18.72
C HIS A 72 -5.85 0.66 17.99
N PHE A 73 -5.39 0.33 16.79
CA PHE A 73 -5.94 -0.72 15.92
C PHE A 73 -4.85 -1.69 15.51
N VAL A 74 -5.22 -2.95 15.25
CA VAL A 74 -4.34 -3.88 14.54
C VAL A 74 -4.39 -3.52 13.04
N PRO A 75 -3.29 -3.05 12.42
CA PRO A 75 -3.30 -2.67 11.01
C PRO A 75 -3.50 -3.91 10.14
N SER A 76 -4.46 -3.85 9.22
CA SER A 76 -4.66 -4.85 8.17
C SER A 76 -4.05 -4.37 6.85
N LEU A 77 -3.43 -5.27 6.08
CA LEU A 77 -2.85 -4.96 4.78
C LEU A 77 -3.68 -5.57 3.65
N LEU A 78 -4.18 -4.73 2.75
CA LEU A 78 -4.77 -5.14 1.48
C LEU A 78 -3.78 -4.85 0.35
N VAL A 79 -3.35 -5.89 -0.36
CA VAL A 79 -2.44 -5.75 -1.50
C VAL A 79 -3.22 -5.87 -2.80
N LEU A 80 -3.14 -4.84 -3.63
CA LEU A 80 -3.68 -4.86 -4.99
C LEU A 80 -2.57 -5.25 -5.96
N SER A 81 -2.88 -6.23 -6.79
CA SER A 81 -1.97 -6.77 -7.79
C SER A 81 -2.61 -6.66 -9.15
N TRP A 82 -1.92 -6.01 -10.07
CA TRP A 82 -2.33 -6.00 -11.46
C TRP A 82 -2.08 -7.40 -12.06
N LEU A 83 -3.06 -7.90 -12.80
CA LEU A 83 -2.95 -9.18 -13.51
C LEU A 83 -1.97 -9.01 -14.66
N GLU A 84 -1.00 -9.92 -14.74
CA GLU A 84 -0.13 -10.01 -15.92
C GLU A 84 -0.96 -10.47 -17.11
N ALA A 85 -1.22 -9.57 -18.06
CA ALA A 85 -1.84 -9.94 -19.32
C ALA A 85 -0.90 -10.87 -20.11
N GLY A 86 -1.04 -12.19 -19.91
CA GLY A 86 -0.49 -13.20 -20.83
C GLY A 86 0.45 -14.26 -20.26
N ARG A 87 0.59 -14.42 -18.94
CA ARG A 87 1.31 -15.58 -18.38
C ARG A 87 0.36 -16.42 -17.53
N PRO A 88 0.09 -17.70 -17.86
CA PRO A 88 -0.61 -18.57 -16.94
C PRO A 88 0.25 -18.71 -15.68
N ASP A 89 -0.36 -18.48 -14.53
CA ASP A 89 0.23 -18.69 -13.22
C ASP A 89 0.73 -20.13 -13.08
N THR A 90 2.00 -20.38 -13.38
CA THR A 90 2.72 -21.52 -12.82
C THR A 90 3.39 -21.09 -11.54
N ALA A 91 2.61 -21.20 -10.47
CA ALA A 91 3.09 -21.71 -9.18
C ALA A 91 1.87 -22.27 -8.44
N ALA A 92 1.48 -23.47 -8.84
CA ALA A 92 0.73 -24.36 -7.97
C ALA A 92 1.55 -24.55 -6.69
N SER A 93 0.88 -24.39 -5.55
CA SER A 93 1.36 -24.82 -4.26
C SER A 93 1.66 -26.33 -4.29
N GLU A 94 2.88 -26.72 -3.92
CA GLU A 94 3.21 -28.01 -3.31
C GLU A 94 3.97 -27.76 -2.01
#